data_AF-A0A832WT41-F1
#
_entry.id   AF-A0A832WT41-F1
#
_cell.length_a   1.000
_cell.length_b   1.000
_cell.length_c   1.000
_cell.angle_alpha   90.00
_cell.angle_beta   90.00
_cell.angle_gamma   90.00
#
_symmetry.space_group_name_H-M   'P 1'
#
loop_
_entity.id
_entity.type
_entity.pdbx_description
1 polymer ?
#
loop_
_entity_poly.entity_id
_entity_poly.type
_entity_poly.pdbx_seq_one_letter_code
_entity_poly.pdbx_strand_id
1 'polypeptide(L)' 'MSNKVFTFGDIRICEVKGKYYVYLIEKGE' A
#
# COMPACT_ATOMS: atom_id res chain seq x y z
N MET A 1 6.25 10.82 -12.64
CA MET A 1 6.54 10.52 -11.23
C MET A 1 5.90 9.18 -10.93
N SER A 2 6.70 8.14 -10.76
CA SER A 2 6.19 6.79 -10.54
C SER A 2 5.60 6.69 -9.12
N ASN A 3 4.37 6.19 -8.99
CA ASN A 3 3.81 5.91 -7.67
C ASN A 3 4.62 4.76 -7.07
N LYS A 4 5.12 4.93 -5.84
CA LYS A 4 5.84 3.86 -5.14
C LYS A 4 4.84 3.00 -4.37
N VAL A 5 4.97 1.68 -4.50
CA VAL A 5 4.13 0.71 -3.79
C VAL A 5 5.04 -0.18 -2.96
N PHE A 6 4.72 -0.32 -1.68
CA PHE A 6 5.39 -1.20 -0.74
C PHE A 6 4.39 -2.25 -0.25
N THR A 7 4.81 -3.49 -0.13
CA THR A 7 3.96 -4.60 0.34
C THR A 7 4.69 -5.35 1.45
N PHE A 8 4.02 -5.53 2.59
CA PHE A 8 4.52 -6.20 3.78
C PHE A 8 3.44 -7.15 4.30
N GLY A 9 3.52 -8.44 3.94
CA GLY A 9 2.49 -9.41 4.30
C GLY A 9 1.11 -8.95 3.83
N ASP A 10 0.22 -8.71 4.81
CA ASP A 10 -1.16 -8.28 4.59
C ASP A 10 -1.32 -6.74 4.59
N ILE A 11 -0.22 -5.99 4.50
CA ILE A 11 -0.23 -4.53 4.46
C ILE A 11 0.33 -4.06 3.12
N ARG A 12 -0.36 -3.10 2.50
CA ARG A 12 0.09 -2.39 1.30
C ARG A 12 0.14 -0.89 1.55
N ILE A 13 1.24 -0.26 1.17
CA ILE A 13 1.44 1.18 1.29
C ILE A 13 1.69 1.77 -0.10
N CYS A 14 0.93 2.80 -0.46
CA CYS A 14 1.08 3.52 -1.72
C CYS A 14 1.50 4.97 -1.45
N GLU A 15 2.58 5.42 -2.07
CA GLU A 15 2.98 6.83 -2.11
C GLU A 15 2.40 7.51 -3.37
N VAL A 16 1.53 8.51 -3.16
CA VAL A 16 0.92 9.31 -4.23
C VAL A 16 1.14 10.78 -3.91
N LYS A 17 1.95 11.47 -4.72
CA LYS A 17 2.28 12.91 -4.56
C LYS A 17 2.76 13.28 -3.15
N GLY A 18 3.62 12.45 -2.54
CA GLY A 18 4.16 12.67 -1.20
C GLY A 18 3.20 12.34 -0.04
N LYS A 19 1.99 11.85 -0.33
CA LYS A 19 1.06 11.32 0.65
C LYS A 19 1.11 9.79 0.66
N TYR A 20 1.03 9.20 1.84
CA TYR A 20 1.03 7.75 2.03
C TYR A 20 -0.39 7.26 2.35
N TYR A 21 -0.82 6.22 1.65
CA TYR A 21 -2.10 5.53 1.85
C TYR A 21 -1.81 4.09 2.26
N VAL A 22 -2.44 3.64 3.35
CA VAL A 22 -2.25 2.30 3.91
C VAL A 22 -3.51 1.48 3.68
N TYR A 23 -3.34 0.26 3.17
CA TYR A 23 -4.39 -0.71 2.91
C TYR A 23 -4.06 -1.99 3.67
N LEU A 24 -5.06 -2.51 4.39
CA LEU A 24 -5.03 -3.88 4.91
C LEU A 24 -5.61 -4.78 3.83
N ILE A 25 -4.83 -5.78 3.42
CA ILE A 25 -5.26 -6.84 2.53
C ILE A 25 -5.89 -7.89 3.43
N GLU A 26 -7.20 -7.84 3.59
CA GLU A 26 -7.93 -8.96 4.20
C GLU A 26 -7.83 -10.16 3.26
N LYS A 27 -7.22 -11.24 3.75
CA LYS A 27 -7.31 -12.55 3.10
C LYS A 27 -8.65 -13.15 3.53
N GLY A 28 -9.59 -13.22 2.60
CA GLY A 28 -10.82 -13.98 2.82
C GLY A 28 -10.50 -15.46 3.06
N GLU A 29 -11.27 -16.11 3.93
CA GLU A 29 -11.41 -17.57 3.96
C GLU A 29 -12.08 -18.09 2.69
#